data_AF-K1QTZ9-F1
#
_entry.id   AF-K1QTZ9-F1
#
_cell.length_a   1.000
_cell.length_b   1.000
_cell.length_c   1.000
_cell.angle_alpha   90.00
_cell.angle_beta   90.00
_cell.angle_gamma   90.00
#
_symmetry.space_group_name_H-M   'P 1'
#
loop_
_entity.id
_entity.type
_entity.pdbx_description
1 polymer ?
#
loop_
_entity_poly.entity_id
_entity_poly.type
_entity_poly.pdbx_seq_one_letter_code
_entity_poly.pdbx_strand_id
1 'polypeptide(L)'
;MDLNRGKGRTTCGAGNGSVYNQCKLQVRLTLAGGLIVTERVSSNLRIFNIAKRHVGSLLWSQDSELHGAKKKDKCAMFVYDVITEAGLTAPRQKPWFCGYSPASSSEWGNRRSEVIHACGCFYSVSIPMRGDIVAFPSNHGTTHCGIVTTGGHFIGTTNKRIVETKMPAHVKRVFWRYTGDVPTTDRLLEKY
;
A
#
# COMPACT_ATOMS: atom_id res chain seq x y z
N MET A 1 -53.54 -3.73 35.20
CA MET A 1 -53.33 -4.72 34.13
C MET A 1 -51.87 -4.65 33.74
N ASP A 2 -51.10 -5.55 34.35
CA ASP A 2 -49.69 -5.84 34.09
C ASP A 2 -49.51 -6.70 32.82
N LEU A 3 -48.24 -6.90 32.44
CA LEU A 3 -47.62 -7.76 31.39
C LEU A 3 -47.10 -6.93 30.20
N ASN A 4 -45.85 -7.00 29.72
CA ASN A 4 -44.65 -7.83 29.96
C ASN A 4 -43.45 -7.04 29.37
N ARG A 5 -42.35 -6.78 30.10
CA ARG A 5 -41.09 -7.56 30.22
C ARG A 5 -40.35 -7.91 28.91
N GLY A 6 -39.11 -7.41 28.81
CA GLY A 6 -38.11 -7.83 27.82
C GLY A 6 -36.76 -7.11 27.93
N LYS A 7 -36.11 -7.13 29.11
CA LYS A 7 -34.71 -6.70 29.29
C LYS A 7 -33.78 -7.87 28.92
N GLY A 8 -33.00 -7.73 27.85
CA GLY A 8 -31.88 -8.62 27.52
C GLY A 8 -30.57 -8.09 28.10
N ARG A 9 -30.08 -8.75 29.14
CA ARG A 9 -28.79 -8.52 29.81
C ARG A 9 -27.78 -9.49 29.19
N THR A 10 -26.64 -9.02 28.67
CA THR A 10 -25.55 -9.91 28.27
C THR A 10 -24.37 -9.68 29.21
N THR A 11 -24.14 -10.66 30.07
CA THR A 11 -22.94 -10.80 30.91
C THR A 11 -21.81 -11.38 30.07
N CYS A 12 -20.65 -10.72 30.05
CA CYS A 12 -19.41 -11.32 29.53
C CYS A 12 -18.71 -12.05 30.68
N GLY A 13 -18.63 -13.38 30.60
CA GLY A 13 -17.81 -14.21 31.48
C GLY A 13 -16.33 -14.06 31.14
N ALA A 14 -15.51 -14.07 32.18
CA ALA A 14 -14.05 -14.16 32.08
C ALA A 14 -13.65 -15.61 31.73
N GLY A 15 -12.85 -15.77 30.68
CA GLY A 15 -12.24 -17.04 30.29
C GLY A 15 -10.90 -16.75 29.61
N ASN A 16 -9.83 -17.27 30.21
CA ASN A 16 -8.45 -17.14 29.75
C ASN A 16 -8.25 -17.85 28.40
N GLY A 17 -7.66 -17.16 27.43
CA GLY A 17 -7.24 -17.77 26.17
C GLY A 17 -6.85 -16.74 25.11
N SER A 18 -5.54 -16.63 24.89
CA SER A 18 -4.89 -15.90 23.80
C SER A 18 -5.63 -15.97 22.46
N VAL A 19 -6.11 -14.83 21.94
CA VAL A 19 -6.37 -14.64 20.51
C VAL A 19 -6.12 -13.17 20.15
N TYR A 20 -5.15 -12.94 19.27
CA TYR A 20 -4.94 -11.67 18.58
C TYR A 20 -6.24 -11.23 17.89
N ASN A 21 -6.82 -10.13 18.35
CA ASN A 21 -7.96 -9.49 17.70
C ASN A 21 -7.53 -8.91 16.34
N GLN A 22 -7.75 -9.70 15.28
CA GLN A 22 -7.91 -9.15 13.94
C GLN A 22 -9.14 -8.24 13.94
N CYS A 23 -8.92 -6.93 13.89
CA CYS A 23 -9.92 -5.99 13.42
C CYS A 23 -10.18 -6.25 11.92
N LYS A 24 -10.91 -7.33 11.62
CA LYS A 24 -11.63 -7.49 10.35
C LYS A 24 -12.83 -6.57 10.44
N LEU A 25 -12.68 -5.35 9.93
CA LEU A 25 -13.82 -4.52 9.57
C LEU A 25 -14.50 -5.15 8.35
N GLN A 26 -15.17 -6.28 8.54
CA GLN A 26 -16.18 -6.77 7.60
C GLN A 26 -17.43 -5.95 7.87
N VAL A 27 -17.64 -4.90 7.07
CA VAL A 27 -18.96 -4.29 6.95
C VAL A 27 -19.86 -5.32 6.27
N ARG A 28 -20.46 -6.22 7.05
CA ARG A 28 -21.54 -7.09 6.60
C ARG A 28 -22.83 -6.28 6.64
N LEU A 29 -23.17 -5.66 5.51
CA LEU A 29 -24.54 -5.21 5.26
C LEU A 29 -25.33 -6.44 4.80
N THR A 30 -26.05 -7.09 5.70
CA THR A 30 -26.95 -8.19 5.35
C THR A 30 -28.31 -7.60 4.99
N LEU A 31 -28.55 -7.34 3.70
CA LEU A 31 -29.88 -7.05 3.18
C LEU A 31 -30.51 -8.36 2.69
N ALA A 32 -31.56 -8.79 3.38
CA ALA A 32 -32.43 -9.87 2.94
C ALA A 32 -32.93 -9.54 1.52
N GLY A 33 -32.50 -10.33 0.53
CA GLY A 33 -32.94 -10.22 -0.87
C GLY A 33 -32.20 -9.23 -1.77
N GLY A 34 -31.07 -8.66 -1.35
CA GLY A 34 -30.36 -7.62 -2.11
C GLY A 34 -29.10 -8.12 -2.83
N LEU A 35 -28.99 -7.79 -4.12
CA LEU A 35 -27.77 -7.81 -4.94
C LEU A 35 -26.53 -7.50 -4.08
N ILE A 36 -25.60 -8.45 -3.94
CA ILE A 36 -24.30 -8.19 -3.32
C ILE A 36 -23.51 -7.33 -4.30
N VAL A 37 -23.62 -6.00 -4.16
CA VAL A 37 -22.71 -5.07 -4.81
C VAL A 37 -21.38 -5.18 -4.07
N THR A 38 -20.51 -6.07 -4.52
CA THR A 38 -19.10 -5.99 -4.17
C THR A 38 -18.54 -4.76 -4.87
N GLU A 39 -18.55 -3.61 -4.20
CA GLU A 39 -17.82 -2.46 -4.71
C GLU A 39 -16.35 -2.88 -4.83
N ARG A 40 -15.86 -2.97 -6.07
CA ARG A 40 -14.44 -3.18 -6.34
C ARG A 40 -13.70 -1.95 -5.80
N VAL A 41 -13.15 -2.07 -4.59
CA VAL A 41 -12.21 -1.09 -4.05
C VAL A 41 -11.08 -0.95 -5.07
N SER A 42 -10.94 0.23 -5.67
CA SER A 42 -9.92 0.48 -6.69
C SER A 42 -8.52 0.11 -6.19
N SER A 43 -7.66 -0.40 -7.08
CA SER A 43 -6.28 -0.79 -6.74
C SER A 43 -5.51 0.33 -6.05
N ASN A 44 -5.69 1.57 -6.51
CA ASN A 44 -5.05 2.75 -5.91
C ASN A 44 -5.54 2.97 -4.46
N LEU A 45 -6.83 2.79 -4.19
CA LEU A 45 -7.34 2.90 -2.83
C LEU A 45 -6.79 1.78 -1.92
N ARG A 46 -6.60 0.57 -2.45
CA ARG A 46 -5.91 -0.52 -1.72
C ARG A 46 -4.46 -0.13 -1.40
N ILE A 47 -3.69 0.31 -2.39
CA ILE A 47 -2.31 0.79 -2.21
C ILE A 47 -2.25 1.87 -1.13
N PHE A 48 -3.11 2.88 -1.20
CA PHE A 48 -3.20 3.93 -0.20
C PHE A 48 -3.51 3.40 1.20
N ASN A 49 -4.53 2.55 1.34
CA ASN A 49 -4.94 2.00 2.63
C ASN A 49 -3.81 1.18 3.27
N ILE A 50 -3.12 0.34 2.49
CA ILE A 50 -1.95 -0.41 2.96
C ILE A 50 -0.84 0.54 3.40
N ALA A 51 -0.48 1.53 2.58
CA ALA A 51 0.55 2.52 2.92
C ALA A 51 0.22 3.27 4.23
N LYS A 52 -1.07 3.63 4.41
CA LYS A 52 -1.54 4.37 5.58
C LYS A 52 -1.38 3.57 6.88
N ARG A 53 -1.55 2.24 6.85
CA ARG A 53 -1.32 1.37 8.02
C ARG A 53 0.12 1.37 8.49
N HIS A 54 1.06 1.67 7.60
CA HIS A 54 2.49 1.67 7.88
C HIS A 54 3.01 3.01 8.40
N VAL A 55 2.19 4.07 8.46
CA VAL A 55 2.61 5.37 9.02
C VAL A 55 3.09 5.17 10.47
N GLY A 56 4.30 5.65 10.77
CA GLY A 56 4.97 5.45 12.06
C GLY A 56 5.91 4.23 12.10
N SER A 57 5.83 3.32 11.15
CA SER A 57 6.66 2.10 11.10
C SER A 57 8.15 2.43 10.92
N LEU A 58 9.00 1.68 11.63
CA LEU A 58 10.46 1.73 11.53
C LEU A 58 11.01 0.73 10.49
N LEU A 59 10.17 -0.13 9.91
CA LEU A 59 10.59 -1.26 9.08
C LEU A 59 11.37 -0.84 7.82
N TRP A 60 11.07 0.33 7.26
CA TRP A 60 11.78 0.88 6.10
C TRP A 60 12.61 2.13 6.44
N SER A 61 12.96 2.29 7.72
CA SER A 61 13.93 3.31 8.13
C SER A 61 15.32 3.02 7.55
N GLN A 62 16.19 4.02 7.54
CA GLN A 62 17.56 3.84 7.03
C GLN A 62 18.36 2.85 7.90
N ASP A 63 18.02 2.80 9.20
CA ASP A 63 18.66 1.95 10.21
C ASP A 63 18.08 0.54 10.25
N SER A 64 16.99 0.27 9.53
CA SER A 64 16.36 -1.05 9.47
C SER A 64 17.17 -2.03 8.62
N GLU A 65 17.30 -3.26 9.12
CA GLU A 65 17.92 -4.39 8.41
C GLU A 65 16.94 -5.14 7.48
N LEU A 66 15.67 -4.69 7.39
CA LEU A 66 14.67 -5.31 6.53
C LEU A 66 15.19 -5.48 5.08
N HIS A 67 15.05 -6.71 4.56
CA HIS A 67 15.54 -7.21 3.26
C HIS A 67 17.06 -7.16 3.05
N GLY A 68 17.88 -7.11 4.10
CA GLY A 68 19.35 -7.22 4.01
C GLY A 68 20.07 -6.02 3.37
N ALA A 69 19.33 -5.09 2.76
CA ALA A 69 19.85 -3.88 2.15
C ALA A 69 20.01 -2.79 3.22
N LYS A 70 21.18 -2.70 3.85
CA LYS A 70 21.53 -1.50 4.63
C LYS A 70 21.59 -0.30 3.68
N LYS A 71 20.91 0.79 4.05
CA LYS A 71 21.05 2.16 3.52
C LYS A 71 20.57 2.49 2.09
N LYS A 72 20.33 1.54 1.18
CA LYS A 72 19.91 1.85 -0.22
C LYS A 72 18.47 1.45 -0.53
N ASP A 73 17.79 2.25 -1.35
CA ASP A 73 16.46 2.01 -1.94
C ASP A 73 15.31 1.70 -0.97
N LYS A 74 15.42 2.06 0.32
CA LYS A 74 14.34 1.84 1.31
C LYS A 74 12.99 2.41 0.88
N CYS A 75 12.97 3.57 0.22
CA CYS A 75 11.74 4.15 -0.32
C CYS A 75 11.09 3.29 -1.40
N ALA A 76 11.89 2.72 -2.30
CA ALA A 76 11.40 1.85 -3.37
C ALA A 76 10.95 0.49 -2.83
N MET A 77 11.66 -0.03 -1.81
CA MET A 77 11.24 -1.24 -1.10
C MET A 77 9.92 -1.05 -0.37
N PHE A 78 9.72 0.10 0.29
CA PHE A 78 8.43 0.45 0.90
C PHE A 78 7.31 0.44 -0.12
N VAL A 79 7.51 1.08 -1.28
CA VAL A 79 6.54 1.07 -2.39
C VAL A 79 6.25 -0.36 -2.85
N TYR A 80 7.28 -1.18 -3.05
CA TYR A 80 7.16 -2.57 -3.47
C TYR A 80 6.37 -3.42 -2.47
N ASP A 81 6.69 -3.32 -1.18
CA ASP A 81 6.02 -4.07 -0.11
C ASP A 81 4.56 -3.64 0.00
N VAL A 82 4.26 -2.34 -0.08
CA VAL A 82 2.88 -1.83 -0.09
C VAL A 82 2.08 -2.38 -1.26
N ILE A 83 2.63 -2.39 -2.48
CA ILE A 83 1.95 -2.93 -3.67
C ILE A 83 1.73 -4.44 -3.51
N THR A 84 2.75 -5.16 -3.04
CA THR A 84 2.68 -6.62 -2.86
C THR A 84 1.69 -7.02 -1.76
N GLU A 85 1.67 -6.31 -0.63
CA GLU A 85 0.73 -6.52 0.47
C GLU A 85 -0.70 -6.10 0.09
N ALA A 86 -0.85 -5.16 -0.85
CA ALA A 86 -2.11 -4.90 -1.52
C ALA A 86 -2.53 -6.04 -2.47
N GLY A 87 -1.76 -7.13 -2.59
CA GLY A 87 -2.05 -8.25 -3.49
C GLY A 87 -2.00 -7.87 -4.96
N LEU A 88 -1.15 -6.90 -5.32
CA LEU A 88 -0.98 -6.37 -6.67
C LEU A 88 0.41 -6.72 -7.22
N THR A 89 0.57 -6.64 -8.54
CA THR A 89 1.85 -6.92 -9.20
C THR A 89 2.77 -5.70 -9.13
N ALA A 90 3.87 -5.82 -8.39
CA ALA A 90 4.90 -4.77 -8.32
C ALA A 90 5.99 -4.97 -9.38
N PRO A 91 6.51 -3.89 -10.01
CA PRO A 91 7.62 -3.99 -10.96
C PRO A 91 8.88 -4.52 -10.28
N ARG A 92 9.60 -5.39 -10.99
CA ARG A 92 10.85 -6.02 -10.53
C ARG A 92 11.92 -5.80 -11.58
N GLN A 93 13.16 -5.57 -11.13
CA GLN A 93 14.33 -5.49 -12.00
C GLN A 93 15.07 -6.84 -12.03
N LYS A 94 15.63 -7.19 -13.19
CA LYS A 94 16.42 -8.43 -13.35
C LYS A 94 17.70 -8.35 -12.50
N PRO A 95 18.11 -9.44 -11.83
CA PRO A 95 19.44 -9.52 -11.25
C PRO A 95 20.54 -9.52 -12.30
N TRP A 96 21.70 -8.98 -11.94
CA TRP A 96 22.96 -9.29 -12.63
C TRP A 96 23.60 -10.60 -12.15
N PHE A 97 23.23 -11.17 -10.97
CA PHE A 97 23.87 -12.42 -10.51
C PHE A 97 23.00 -13.45 -9.76
N CYS A 98 22.13 -13.13 -8.78
CA CYS A 98 21.42 -14.20 -8.01
C CYS A 98 20.06 -13.82 -7.36
N GLY A 99 19.14 -13.11 -8.03
CA GLY A 99 17.76 -12.95 -7.52
C GLY A 99 17.01 -11.67 -7.91
N TYR A 100 15.68 -11.72 -7.94
CA TYR A 100 14.86 -10.54 -8.30
C TYR A 100 14.97 -9.44 -7.24
N SER A 101 15.06 -8.19 -7.70
CA SER A 101 15.05 -7.01 -6.82
C SER A 101 13.83 -6.13 -7.16
N PRO A 102 13.21 -5.43 -6.19
CA PRO A 102 12.25 -4.37 -6.47
C PRO A 102 12.79 -3.37 -7.50
N ALA A 103 11.92 -2.77 -8.32
CA ALA A 103 12.33 -1.64 -9.15
C ALA A 103 12.96 -0.55 -8.29
N SER A 104 14.16 -0.09 -8.66
CA SER A 104 14.91 0.90 -7.87
C SER A 104 14.18 2.24 -7.78
N SER A 105 14.58 3.07 -6.83
CA SER A 105 14.03 4.43 -6.73
C SER A 105 14.22 5.24 -8.02
N SER A 106 15.34 5.06 -8.71
CA SER A 106 15.63 5.70 -10.00
C SER A 106 14.67 5.29 -11.11
N GLU A 107 14.22 4.03 -11.14
CA GLU A 107 13.21 3.57 -12.11
C GLU A 107 11.88 4.32 -11.90
N TRP A 108 11.45 4.48 -10.65
CA TRP A 108 10.25 5.27 -10.33
C TRP A 108 10.39 6.75 -10.71
N GLY A 109 11.61 7.30 -10.66
CA GLY A 109 11.93 8.67 -11.09
C GLY A 109 12.01 8.89 -12.60
N ASN A 110 12.02 7.81 -13.39
CA ASN A 110 12.16 7.85 -14.84
C ASN A 110 10.82 7.57 -15.54
N ARG A 111 10.15 8.60 -16.09
CA ARG A 111 8.89 8.46 -16.84
C ARG A 111 8.94 7.46 -18.01
N ARG A 112 10.14 7.16 -18.51
CA ARG A 112 10.39 6.20 -19.61
C ARG A 112 11.04 4.91 -19.10
N SER A 113 10.89 4.57 -17.82
CA SER A 113 11.47 3.35 -17.24
C SER A 113 10.96 2.11 -17.95
N GLU A 114 11.87 1.40 -18.62
CA GLU A 114 11.58 0.10 -19.23
C GLU A 114 11.17 -0.93 -18.17
N VAL A 115 11.74 -0.86 -16.96
CA VAL A 115 11.41 -1.77 -15.85
C VAL A 115 9.95 -1.58 -15.39
N ILE A 116 9.51 -0.33 -15.21
CA ILE A 116 8.12 -0.06 -14.80
C ILE A 116 7.15 -0.42 -15.92
N HIS A 117 7.47 -0.08 -17.18
CA HIS A 117 6.62 -0.40 -18.34
C HIS A 117 6.53 -1.91 -18.60
N ALA A 118 7.62 -2.66 -18.42
CA ALA A 118 7.64 -4.12 -18.58
C ALA A 118 6.73 -4.86 -17.59
N CYS A 119 6.37 -4.23 -16.47
CA CYS A 119 5.38 -4.78 -15.54
C CYS A 119 3.96 -4.77 -16.13
N GLY A 120 3.66 -3.90 -17.10
CA GLY A 120 2.33 -3.76 -17.73
C GLY A 120 1.23 -3.23 -16.79
N CYS A 121 1.53 -3.02 -15.51
CA CYS A 121 0.55 -2.67 -14.49
C CYS A 121 0.60 -1.20 -14.08
N PHE A 122 1.50 -0.39 -14.64
CA PHE A 122 1.69 1.02 -14.27
C PHE A 122 1.82 1.91 -15.49
N TYR A 123 1.24 3.11 -15.41
CA TYR A 123 1.38 4.14 -16.43
C TYR A 123 1.65 5.51 -15.80
N SER A 124 2.41 6.35 -16.50
CA SER A 124 2.73 7.68 -15.99
C SER A 124 1.55 8.63 -16.16
N VAL A 125 1.27 9.45 -15.14
CA VAL A 125 0.16 10.43 -15.15
C VAL A 125 0.65 11.86 -14.90
N SER A 126 -0.14 12.84 -15.34
CA SER A 126 0.09 14.27 -15.09
C SER A 126 -0.67 14.77 -13.86
N ILE A 127 -1.90 14.28 -13.65
CA ILE A 127 -2.76 14.63 -12.53
C ILE A 127 -2.77 13.45 -11.55
N PRO A 128 -2.10 13.59 -10.38
CA PRO A 128 -2.04 12.51 -9.40
C PRO A 128 -3.38 12.33 -8.68
N MET A 129 -3.65 11.10 -8.26
CA MET A 129 -4.72 10.77 -7.33
C MET A 129 -4.17 9.97 -6.15
N ARG A 130 -4.93 9.93 -5.07
CA ARG A 130 -4.63 9.11 -3.90
C ARG A 130 -4.37 7.66 -4.29
N GLY A 131 -3.25 7.12 -3.84
CA GLY A 131 -2.80 5.76 -4.16
C GLY A 131 -1.85 5.65 -5.36
N ASP A 132 -1.70 6.70 -6.16
CA ASP A 132 -0.63 6.75 -7.16
C ASP A 132 0.74 6.70 -6.47
N ILE A 133 1.76 6.21 -7.17
CA ILE A 133 3.15 6.32 -6.73
C ILE A 133 3.66 7.70 -7.14
N VAL A 134 4.33 8.40 -6.23
CA VAL A 134 5.06 9.63 -6.54
C VAL A 134 6.57 9.39 -6.40
N ALA A 135 7.34 9.93 -7.34
CA ALA A 135 8.79 10.00 -7.25
C ALA A 135 9.31 11.43 -7.46
N PHE A 136 10.36 11.75 -6.73
CA PHE A 136 11.07 13.02 -6.70
C PHE A 136 12.50 12.78 -7.20
N PRO A 137 12.73 12.76 -8.53
CA PRO A 137 14.07 12.65 -9.08
C PRO A 137 14.89 13.89 -8.75
N SER A 138 16.10 13.70 -8.22
CA SER A 138 17.11 14.76 -8.04
C SER A 138 18.09 14.80 -9.20
N ASN A 139 18.59 16.00 -9.52
CA ASN A 139 19.66 16.20 -10.51
C ASN A 139 20.99 15.54 -10.07
N HIS A 140 21.13 15.18 -8.80
CA HIS A 140 22.32 14.50 -8.25
C HIS A 140 22.18 12.96 -8.25
N GLY A 141 21.23 12.41 -9.01
CA GLY A 141 21.08 10.97 -9.21
C GLY A 141 20.38 10.23 -8.06
N THR A 142 19.95 10.92 -7.01
CA THR A 142 19.14 10.33 -5.93
C THR A 142 17.66 10.53 -6.23
N THR A 143 16.88 9.45 -6.23
CA THR A 143 15.42 9.55 -6.34
C THR A 143 14.78 9.13 -5.02
N HIS A 144 13.79 9.89 -4.57
CA HIS A 144 12.93 9.48 -3.45
C HIS A 144 11.53 9.16 -3.98
N CYS A 145 10.84 8.18 -3.40
CA CYS A 145 9.49 7.83 -3.81
C CYS A 145 8.58 7.46 -2.63
N GLY A 146 7.27 7.43 -2.90
CA GLY A 146 6.25 7.09 -1.93
C GLY A 146 4.86 7.03 -2.56
N ILE A 147 3.82 7.05 -1.73
CA ILE A 147 2.42 6.86 -2.13
C ILE A 147 1.66 8.18 -1.96
N VAL A 148 1.02 8.67 -3.01
CA VAL A 148 0.21 9.89 -3.01
C VAL A 148 -0.97 9.75 -2.05
N THR A 149 -1.19 10.78 -1.23
CA THR A 149 -2.40 10.90 -0.40
C THR A 149 -3.30 12.02 -0.96
N THR A 150 -3.84 12.91 -0.13
CA THR A 150 -4.70 14.03 -0.56
C THR A 150 -4.02 15.37 -0.30
N GLY A 151 -4.47 16.44 -0.99
CA GLY A 151 -3.99 17.80 -0.73
C GLY A 151 -2.48 18.01 -0.95
N GLY A 152 -1.87 17.29 -1.91
CA GLY A 152 -0.43 17.43 -2.19
C GLY A 152 0.48 16.80 -1.14
N HIS A 153 0.01 15.79 -0.42
CA HIS A 153 0.79 15.00 0.54
C HIS A 153 1.11 13.61 -0.02
N PHE A 154 2.09 12.95 0.59
CA PHE A 154 2.45 11.57 0.28
C PHE A 154 2.93 10.84 1.54
N ILE A 155 2.79 9.52 1.54
CA ILE A 155 3.38 8.62 2.53
C ILE A 155 4.69 8.10 1.97
N GLY A 156 5.78 8.31 2.71
CA GLY A 156 7.12 7.91 2.27
C GLY A 156 8.05 7.61 3.43
N THR A 157 9.21 7.05 3.10
CA THR A 157 10.25 6.69 4.08
C THR A 157 11.10 7.90 4.44
N THR A 158 11.30 8.15 5.73
CA THR A 158 12.40 9.00 6.21
C THR A 158 13.50 8.13 6.80
N ASN A 159 14.61 8.74 7.22
CA ASN A 159 15.68 8.02 7.89
C ASN A 159 15.20 7.32 9.17
N LYS A 160 14.13 7.84 9.81
CA LYS A 160 13.63 7.34 11.10
C LYS A 160 12.42 6.42 10.97
N ARG A 161 11.46 6.75 10.09
CA ARG A 161 10.17 6.05 9.99
C ARG A 161 9.40 6.38 8.72
N ILE A 162 8.32 5.66 8.46
CA ILE A 162 7.30 6.06 7.50
C ILE A 162 6.54 7.28 8.04
N VAL A 163 6.40 8.31 7.22
CA VAL A 163 5.62 9.51 7.55
C VAL A 163 4.68 9.85 6.40
N GLU A 164 3.57 10.49 6.74
CA GLU A 164 2.82 11.28 5.77
C GLU A 164 3.29 12.73 5.85
N THR A 165 3.69 13.31 4.72
CA THR A 165 4.22 14.67 4.68
C THR A 165 3.86 15.38 3.38
N LYS A 166 4.01 16.71 3.38
CA LYS A 166 3.76 17.54 2.20
C LYS A 166 4.80 17.24 1.12
N MET A 167 4.36 17.11 -0.13
CA MET A 167 5.26 16.99 -1.26
C MET A 167 6.13 18.27 -1.37
N PRO A 168 7.45 18.16 -1.56
CA PRO A 168 8.31 19.34 -1.69
C PRO A 168 7.84 20.24 -2.83
N ALA A 169 7.79 21.54 -2.62
CA ALA A 169 7.49 22.50 -3.67
C ALA A 169 8.70 22.61 -4.63
N HIS A 170 8.46 22.99 -5.89
CA HIS A 170 9.49 23.28 -6.89
C HIS A 170 10.47 22.13 -7.24
N VAL A 171 10.14 20.89 -6.87
CA VAL A 171 10.87 19.70 -7.35
C VAL A 171 10.13 19.07 -8.52
N LYS A 172 10.88 18.52 -9.47
CA LYS A 172 10.31 17.67 -10.54
C LYS A 172 9.62 16.47 -9.90
N ARG A 173 8.47 16.08 -10.44
CA ARG A 173 7.67 14.95 -9.96
C ARG A 173 7.34 14.00 -11.09
N VAL A 174 7.36 12.72 -10.77
CA VAL A 174 6.84 11.64 -11.63
C VAL A 174 5.75 10.93 -10.84
N PHE A 175 4.62 10.70 -11.50
CA PHE A 175 3.49 10.00 -10.92
C PHE A 175 3.20 8.75 -11.74
N TRP A 176 2.96 7.64 -11.06
CA TRP A 176 2.57 6.37 -11.66
C TRP A 176 1.26 5.89 -11.09
N ARG A 177 0.33 5.51 -11.96
CA ARG A 177 -0.95 4.95 -11.56
C ARG A 177 -1.00 3.47 -11.89
N TYR A 178 -1.56 2.69 -10.98
CA TYR A 178 -1.77 1.27 -11.20
C TYR A 178 -2.97 1.02 -12.12
N THR A 179 -2.79 0.18 -13.13
CA THR A 179 -3.81 -0.29 -14.11
C THR A 179 -3.88 -1.79 -14.24
N GLY A 180 -3.03 -2.53 -13.53
CA GLY A 180 -3.07 -3.98 -13.56
C GLY A 180 -4.40 -4.53 -13.03
N ASP A 181 -4.68 -5.78 -13.36
CA ASP A 181 -5.84 -6.47 -12.83
C ASP A 181 -5.74 -6.63 -11.32
N VAL A 182 -6.90 -6.55 -10.66
CA VAL A 182 -7.05 -6.90 -9.25
C VAL A 182 -7.42 -8.38 -9.20
N PRO A 183 -6.66 -9.25 -8.51
CA PRO A 183 -7.11 -10.61 -8.29
C PRO A 183 -8.50 -10.59 -7.65
N THR A 184 -9.47 -11.27 -8.27
CA THR A 184 -10.78 -11.45 -7.65
C THR A 184 -10.62 -12.19 -6.32
N THR A 185 -11.53 -11.94 -5.38
CA THR A 185 -11.54 -12.59 -4.06
C THR A 185 -11.49 -14.11 -4.15
N ASP A 186 -12.04 -14.68 -5.23
CA ASP A 186 -12.07 -16.13 -5.48
C ASP A 186 -10.65 -16.72 -5.60
N ARG A 187 -9.70 -15.96 -6.18
CA ARG A 187 -8.28 -16.38 -6.28
C ARG A 187 -7.49 -16.25 -4.98
N LEU A 188 -7.98 -15.49 -4.00
CA LEU A 188 -7.31 -15.37 -2.70
C LEU A 188 -7.64 -16.53 -1.76
N LEU A 189 -8.76 -17.23 -2.01
CA LEU A 189 -9.18 -18.39 -1.22
C LEU A 189 -8.56 -19.70 -1.69
N GLU A 190 -8.04 -19.80 -2.91
CA GLU A 190 -7.32 -21.01 -3.39
C GLU A 190 -5.90 -21.14 -2.80
N LYS A 191 -5.42 -20.12 -2.08
CA LYS A 191 -4.05 -20.08 -1.53
C LYS A 191 -3.98 -20.44 -0.04
N TYR A 192 -5.12 -20.80 0.56
CA TYR A 192 -5.28 -21.25 1.94
C TYR A 192 -6.21 -22.47 1.99
#